data_AF-A0A2E4LRE0-F1
#
_entry.id   AF-A0A2E4LRE0-F1
#
_cell.length_a   1.000
_cell.length_b   1.000
_cell.length_c   1.000
_cell.angle_alpha   90.00
_cell.angle_beta   90.00
_cell.angle_gamma   90.00
#
_symmetry.space_group_name_H-M   'P 1'
#
loop_
_entity.id
_entity.type
_entity.pdbx_description
1 polymer ?
#
loop_
_entity_poly.entity_id
_entity_poly.type
_entity_poly.pdbx_seq_one_letter_code
_entity_poly.pdbx_strand_id
1 'polypeptide(L)'
;MAFKTKVVLVVLLVALLIGVPPGLGQQPPADNRGNLYSIWLKLSMMGHNQSEIEGILNGTTKQQLMRLKNRLRRDVLDTLMHHNLLSQIELSRTEQDLFMIRDKIRTEIRFAGLENDQLLQRMIRHKFGIALQNI
;
A
#
# COMPACT_ATOMS: atom_id res chain seq x y z
N MET A 1 -47.62 19.35 37.79
CA MET A 1 -46.54 18.34 37.67
C MET A 1 -45.62 18.56 36.46
N ALA A 2 -46.12 19.05 35.31
CA ALA A 2 -45.33 19.24 34.07
C ALA A 2 -44.20 20.30 34.11
N PHE A 3 -44.17 21.18 35.12
CA PHE A 3 -43.12 22.20 35.24
C PHE A 3 -41.83 21.63 35.87
N LYS A 4 -41.96 20.68 36.81
CA LYS A 4 -40.81 20.04 37.47
C LYS A 4 -40.03 19.13 36.51
N THR A 5 -40.71 18.43 35.61
CA THR A 5 -40.09 17.55 34.62
C THR A 5 -39.27 18.32 33.58
N LYS A 6 -39.72 19.51 33.16
CA LYS A 6 -38.95 20.37 32.25
C LYS A 6 -37.64 20.85 32.87
N VAL A 7 -37.65 21.22 34.15
CA VAL A 7 -36.44 21.66 34.87
C VAL A 7 -35.45 20.52 35.02
N VAL A 8 -35.92 19.31 35.35
CA VAL A 8 -35.06 18.12 35.41
C VAL A 8 -34.44 17.80 34.05
N LEU A 9 -35.20 17.95 32.96
CA LEU A 9 -34.69 17.70 31.62
C LEU A 9 -33.60 18.72 31.22
N VAL A 10 -33.78 19.99 31.56
CA VAL A 10 -32.81 21.05 31.28
C VAL A 10 -31.53 20.84 32.10
N VAL A 11 -31.65 20.47 33.38
CA VAL A 11 -30.49 20.19 34.24
C VAL A 11 -29.73 18.95 33.76
N LEU A 12 -30.43 17.90 33.31
CA LEU A 12 -29.81 16.71 32.74
C LEU A 12 -29.07 17.04 31.43
N LEU A 13 -29.66 17.89 30.58
CA LEU A 13 -29.05 18.32 29.32
C LEU A 13 -27.77 19.15 29.56
N VAL A 14 -27.80 20.04 30.54
CA VAL A 14 -26.64 20.85 30.94
C VAL A 14 -25.56 19.98 31.57
N ALA A 15 -25.92 19.00 32.40
CA ALA A 15 -24.97 18.05 32.96
C ALA A 15 -24.32 17.17 31.86
N LEU A 16 -25.07 16.79 30.82
CA LEU A 16 -24.53 16.04 29.68
C LEU A 16 -23.51 16.86 28.87
N LEU A 17 -23.75 18.17 28.73
CA LEU A 17 -22.86 19.08 28.00
C LEU A 17 -21.56 19.39 28.76
N ILE A 18 -21.58 19.32 30.10
CA ILE A 18 -20.40 19.59 30.94
C ILE A 18 -19.58 18.33 31.21
N GLY A 19 -20.19 17.13 31.11
CA GLY A 19 -19.55 15.84 31.41
C GLY A 19 -18.69 15.25 30.29
N VAL A 20 -18.65 15.85 29.10
CA VAL A 20 -17.75 15.40 28.03
C VAL A 20 -16.42 16.16 28.19
N PRO A 21 -15.32 15.53 28.62
CA PRO A 21 -14.03 16.20 28.62
C PRO A 21 -13.74 16.69 27.19
N PRO A 22 -13.20 17.91 27.00
CA PRO A 22 -12.92 18.51 25.70
C PRO A 22 -11.76 17.84 24.93
N GLY A 23 -11.66 16.51 25.02
CA GLY A 23 -10.67 15.65 24.36
C GLY A 23 -11.25 14.33 23.82
N LEU A 24 -12.58 14.13 23.85
CA LEU A 24 -13.25 13.01 23.13
C LEU A 24 -13.70 13.38 21.71
N GLY A 25 -13.41 14.61 21.27
CA GLY A 25 -13.35 14.92 19.86
C GLY A 25 -12.09 14.28 19.31
N GLN A 26 -12.26 13.16 18.61
CA GLN A 26 -11.28 12.46 17.77
C GLN A 26 -9.86 13.01 17.93
N GLN A 27 -9.00 12.29 18.65
CA GLN A 27 -7.56 12.46 18.46
C GLN A 27 -7.35 12.46 16.94
N PRO A 28 -6.96 13.58 16.30
CA PRO A 28 -6.64 13.54 14.88
C PRO A 28 -5.59 12.44 14.79
N PRO A 29 -5.73 11.45 13.88
CA PRO A 29 -4.80 10.34 13.84
C PRO A 29 -3.41 10.95 13.86
N ALA A 30 -2.67 10.62 14.93
CA ALA A 30 -1.28 11.00 15.02
C ALA A 30 -0.65 10.38 13.76
N ASP A 31 -0.32 11.23 12.79
CA ASP A 31 0.03 10.91 11.40
C ASP A 31 -1.10 11.04 10.35
N ASN A 32 -1.64 12.26 10.19
CA ASN A 32 -2.40 12.68 9.00
C ASN A 32 -1.56 12.75 7.70
N ARG A 33 -0.38 12.10 7.65
CA ARG A 33 0.25 11.69 6.39
C ARG A 33 -0.35 10.33 6.07
N GLY A 34 -1.47 10.31 5.38
CA GLY A 34 -2.13 9.06 4.97
C GLY A 34 -1.08 8.04 4.51
N ASN A 35 -1.11 6.83 5.09
CA ASN A 35 -0.08 5.82 4.93
C ASN A 35 0.38 5.74 3.46
N LEU A 36 1.57 6.28 3.16
CA LEU A 36 2.06 6.44 1.78
C LEU A 36 1.99 5.12 1.00
N TYR A 37 2.12 4.00 1.70
CA TYR A 37 1.93 2.66 1.16
C TYR A 37 0.52 2.40 0.63
N SER A 38 -0.52 2.70 1.42
CA SER A 38 -1.89 2.47 0.98
C SER A 38 -2.29 3.43 -0.14
N ILE A 39 -1.80 4.67 -0.12
CA ILE A 39 -2.03 5.63 -1.20
C ILE A 39 -1.36 5.14 -2.49
N TRP A 40 -0.11 4.70 -2.41
CA TRP A 40 0.63 4.16 -3.55
C TRP A 40 -0.08 2.97 -4.18
N LEU A 41 -0.44 1.96 -3.37
CA LEU A 41 -1.16 0.80 -3.87
C LEU A 41 -2.51 1.17 -4.48
N LYS A 42 -3.26 2.08 -3.85
CA LYS A 42 -4.54 2.54 -4.39
C LYS A 42 -4.38 3.16 -5.77
N LEU A 43 -3.36 4.00 -5.96
CA LEU A 43 -3.08 4.62 -7.26
C LEU A 43 -2.66 3.57 -8.31
N SER A 44 -1.80 2.62 -7.94
CA SER A 44 -1.42 1.52 -8.83
C SER A 44 -2.63 0.66 -9.24
N MET A 45 -3.52 0.33 -8.29
CA MET A 45 -4.77 -0.39 -8.57
C MET A 45 -5.76 0.42 -9.42
N MET A 46 -5.68 1.76 -9.40
CA MET A 46 -6.43 2.63 -10.30
C MET A 46 -5.84 2.69 -11.72
N GLY A 47 -4.72 2.00 -11.95
CA GLY A 47 -4.06 1.92 -13.25
C GLY A 47 -2.95 2.95 -13.46
N HIS A 48 -2.61 3.75 -12.45
CA HIS A 48 -1.48 4.67 -12.54
C HIS A 48 -0.15 3.91 -12.59
N ASN A 49 0.72 4.27 -13.52
CA ASN A 49 2.08 3.72 -13.60
C ASN A 49 3.00 4.38 -12.56
N GLN A 50 4.16 3.77 -12.28
CA GLN A 50 5.12 4.29 -11.29
C GLN A 50 5.43 5.79 -11.45
N SER A 51 5.67 6.27 -12.68
CA SER A 51 6.04 7.67 -12.92
C SER A 51 4.89 8.63 -12.61
N GLU A 52 3.66 8.25 -12.91
CA GLU A 52 2.46 9.02 -12.57
C GLU A 52 2.25 9.08 -11.05
N ILE A 53 2.41 7.95 -10.36
CA ILE A 53 2.31 7.89 -8.89
C ILE A 53 3.37 8.78 -8.25
N GLU A 54 4.61 8.73 -8.71
CA GLU A 54 5.69 9.60 -8.22
C GLU A 54 5.40 11.08 -8.50
N GLY A 55 4.79 11.40 -9.64
CA GLY A 55 4.34 12.75 -9.98
C GLY A 55 3.24 13.26 -9.05
N ILE A 56 2.24 12.42 -8.74
CA ILE A 56 1.15 12.73 -7.81
C ILE A 56 1.70 12.93 -6.39
N LEU A 57 2.71 12.14 -5.99
CA LEU A 57 3.31 12.15 -4.66
C LEU A 57 4.56 13.04 -4.55
N ASN A 58 4.69 14.05 -5.41
CA ASN A 58 5.86 14.93 -5.52
C ASN A 58 6.28 15.64 -4.20
N GLY A 59 5.35 15.81 -3.25
CA GLY A 59 5.62 16.37 -1.92
C GLY A 59 6.34 15.41 -0.95
N THR A 60 6.58 14.16 -1.36
CA THR A 60 7.22 13.14 -0.52
C THR A 60 8.75 13.28 -0.56
N THR A 61 9.39 13.23 0.60
CA THR A 61 10.87 13.27 0.64
C THR A 61 11.47 12.02 -0.01
N LYS A 62 12.65 12.15 -0.63
CA LYS A 62 13.38 11.01 -1.22
C LYS A 62 13.54 9.84 -0.25
N GLN A 63 13.80 10.12 1.03
CA GLN A 63 13.97 9.10 2.06
C GLN A 63 12.65 8.35 2.37
N GLN A 64 11.52 9.05 2.43
CA GLN A 64 10.21 8.42 2.60
C GLN A 64 9.86 7.54 1.39
N LEU A 65 10.09 8.05 0.18
CA LEU A 65 9.88 7.30 -1.06
C LEU A 65 10.75 6.04 -1.12
N MET A 66 12.03 6.15 -0.73
CA MET A 66 12.94 5.00 -0.66
C MET A 66 12.48 3.94 0.34
N ARG A 67 12.02 4.35 1.54
CA ARG A 67 11.46 3.43 2.55
C ARG A 67 10.20 2.73 2.03
N LEU A 68 9.32 3.49 1.38
CA LEU A 68 8.11 2.96 0.75
C LEU A 68 8.45 1.92 -0.32
N LYS A 69 9.31 2.27 -1.28
CA LYS A 69 9.72 1.33 -2.35
C LYS A 69 10.41 0.10 -1.77
N ASN A 70 11.24 0.23 -0.74
CA ASN A 70 11.85 -0.93 -0.07
C ASN A 70 10.81 -1.88 0.53
N ARG A 71 9.70 -1.35 1.07
CA ARG A 71 8.60 -2.17 1.56
C ARG A 71 7.90 -2.90 0.41
N LEU A 72 7.47 -2.15 -0.61
CA LEU A 72 6.81 -2.71 -1.80
C LEU A 72 7.66 -3.79 -2.49
N ARG A 73 8.99 -3.58 -2.60
CA ARG A 73 9.92 -4.57 -3.15
C ARG A 73 9.90 -5.89 -2.37
N ARG A 74 9.87 -5.83 -1.03
CA ARG A 74 9.77 -7.03 -0.19
C ARG A 74 8.43 -7.72 -0.41
N ASP A 75 7.35 -6.96 -0.42
CA ASP A 75 5.99 -7.50 -0.60
C ASP A 75 5.87 -8.22 -1.96
N VAL A 76 6.42 -7.67 -3.04
CA VAL A 76 6.49 -8.35 -4.35
C VAL A 76 7.29 -9.64 -4.27
N LEU A 77 8.49 -9.63 -3.68
CA LEU A 77 9.31 -10.83 -3.59
C LEU A 77 8.66 -11.92 -2.72
N ASP A 78 8.00 -11.53 -1.64
CA ASP A 78 7.29 -12.44 -0.74
C ASP A 78 6.07 -13.05 -1.45
N THR A 79 5.36 -12.24 -2.24
CA THR A 79 4.24 -12.70 -3.07
C THR A 79 4.72 -13.71 -4.12
N LEU A 80 5.81 -13.41 -4.83
CA LEU A 80 6.40 -14.34 -5.80
C LEU A 80 6.88 -15.65 -5.14
N MET A 81 7.45 -15.58 -3.93
CA MET A 81 7.79 -16.78 -3.17
C MET A 81 6.55 -17.58 -2.76
N HIS A 82 5.52 -16.91 -2.26
CA HIS A 82 4.29 -17.55 -1.82
C HIS A 82 3.57 -18.27 -2.96
N HIS A 83 3.64 -17.72 -4.17
CA HIS A 83 3.15 -18.36 -5.39
C HIS A 83 4.08 -19.48 -5.91
N ASN A 84 5.08 -19.92 -5.15
CA ASN A 84 6.02 -20.98 -5.52
C ASN A 84 6.71 -20.74 -6.87
N LEU A 85 7.09 -19.48 -7.15
CA LEU A 85 7.72 -19.11 -8.41
C LEU A 85 8.96 -19.98 -8.72
N LEU A 86 9.79 -20.28 -7.72
CA LEU A 86 10.96 -21.16 -7.88
C LEU A 86 10.57 -22.53 -8.45
N SER A 87 9.54 -23.17 -7.89
CA SER A 87 9.07 -24.47 -8.38
C SER A 87 8.50 -24.37 -9.79
N GLN A 88 7.75 -23.30 -10.10
CA GLN A 88 7.27 -23.06 -11.47
C GLN A 88 8.42 -22.95 -12.47
N ILE A 89 9.54 -22.31 -12.06
CA ILE A 89 10.74 -22.18 -12.89
C ILE A 89 11.44 -23.52 -13.07
N GLU A 90 11.62 -24.29 -11.98
CA GLU A 90 12.26 -25.62 -12.03
C GLU A 90 11.49 -26.62 -12.88
N LEU A 91 10.15 -26.54 -12.86
CA LEU A 91 9.27 -27.42 -13.64
C LEU A 91 9.06 -26.95 -15.09
N SER A 92 9.49 -25.74 -15.42
CA SER A 92 9.39 -25.16 -16.76
C SER A 92 10.21 -25.96 -17.77
N ARG A 93 9.59 -26.34 -18.90
CA ARG A 93 10.27 -27.13 -19.95
C ARG A 93 10.31 -26.43 -21.30
N THR A 94 9.56 -25.34 -21.45
CA THR A 94 9.42 -24.65 -22.71
C THR A 94 9.68 -23.15 -22.56
N GLU A 95 10.01 -22.49 -23.66
CA GLU A 95 10.08 -21.02 -23.68
C GLU A 95 8.72 -20.36 -23.39
N GLN A 96 7.62 -21.03 -23.71
CA GLN A 96 6.27 -20.56 -23.41
C GLN A 96 6.01 -20.52 -21.90
N ASP A 97 6.47 -21.54 -21.16
CA ASP A 97 6.37 -21.58 -19.70
C ASP A 97 7.18 -20.43 -19.08
N LEU A 98 8.41 -20.22 -19.55
CA LEU A 98 9.25 -19.11 -19.10
C LEU A 98 8.64 -17.74 -19.46
N PHE A 99 7.99 -17.62 -20.62
CA PHE A 99 7.25 -16.43 -21.01
C PHE A 99 6.10 -16.15 -20.03
N MET A 100 5.28 -17.15 -19.72
CA MET A 100 4.19 -17.01 -18.74
C MET A 100 4.70 -16.65 -17.35
N ILE A 101 5.83 -17.23 -16.93
CA ILE A 101 6.45 -16.90 -15.65
C ILE A 101 6.91 -15.43 -15.64
N ARG A 102 7.57 -14.96 -16.70
CA ARG A 102 7.96 -13.55 -16.83
C ARG A 102 6.74 -12.64 -16.80
N ASP A 103 5.63 -13.03 -17.44
CA ASP A 103 4.41 -12.25 -17.47
C ASP A 103 3.72 -12.14 -16.10
N LYS A 104 3.70 -13.24 -15.33
CA LYS A 104 3.26 -13.22 -13.92
C LYS A 104 4.09 -12.26 -13.09
N ILE A 105 5.42 -12.35 -13.19
CA ILE A 105 6.32 -11.44 -12.47
C ILE A 105 6.04 -9.98 -12.88
N ARG A 106 5.88 -9.71 -14.17
CA ARG A 106 5.61 -8.37 -14.69
C ARG A 106 4.27 -7.83 -14.17
N THR A 107 3.27 -8.69 -14.06
CA THR A 107 1.96 -8.38 -13.49
C THR A 107 2.06 -8.01 -12.00
N GLU A 108 2.80 -8.77 -11.20
CA GLU A 108 3.02 -8.46 -9.79
C GLU A 108 3.77 -7.13 -9.60
N ILE A 109 4.78 -6.86 -10.42
CA ILE A 109 5.49 -5.58 -10.42
C ILE A 109 4.55 -4.41 -10.73
N ARG A 110 3.66 -4.59 -11.72
CA ARG A 110 2.67 -3.58 -12.11
C ARG A 110 1.64 -3.34 -11.02
N PHE A 111 1.15 -4.38 -10.34
CA PHE A 111 0.24 -4.23 -9.20
C PHE A 111 0.87 -3.52 -8.01
N ALA A 112 2.20 -3.62 -7.86
CA ALA A 112 2.93 -2.85 -6.87
C ALA A 112 3.29 -1.42 -7.35
N GLY A 113 3.03 -1.08 -8.62
CA GLY A 113 3.42 0.19 -9.23
C GLY A 113 4.93 0.42 -9.26
N LEU A 114 5.72 -0.64 -9.52
CA LEU A 114 7.19 -0.61 -9.51
C LEU A 114 7.80 -0.94 -10.88
N GLU A 115 7.12 -0.58 -11.97
CA GLU A 115 7.49 -0.97 -13.33
C GLU A 115 8.91 -0.52 -13.71
N ASN A 116 9.32 0.67 -13.24
CA ASN A 116 10.62 1.26 -13.55
C ASN A 116 11.68 0.97 -12.48
N ASP A 117 11.40 0.09 -11.50
CA ASP A 117 12.30 -0.19 -10.39
C ASP A 117 13.41 -1.19 -10.75
N GLN A 118 14.55 -0.65 -11.18
CA GLN A 118 15.75 -1.42 -11.56
C GLN A 118 16.35 -2.24 -10.40
N LEU A 119 16.12 -1.83 -9.15
CA LEU A 119 16.59 -2.59 -8.00
C LEU A 119 15.74 -3.86 -7.85
N LEU A 120 14.42 -3.76 -7.95
CA LEU A 120 13.51 -4.89 -7.90
C LEU A 120 13.84 -5.92 -8.99
N GLN A 121 14.07 -5.48 -10.22
CA GLN A 121 14.45 -6.38 -11.33
C GLN A 121 15.73 -7.17 -11.01
N ARG A 122 16.75 -6.49 -10.45
CA ARG A 122 18.00 -7.15 -10.02
C ARG A 122 17.76 -8.13 -8.86
N MET A 123 16.91 -7.77 -7.90
CA MET A 123 16.55 -8.66 -6.79
C MET A 123 15.83 -9.92 -7.27
N ILE A 124 14.89 -9.77 -8.22
CA ILE A 124 14.17 -10.89 -8.84
C ILE A 124 15.15 -11.79 -9.59
N ARG A 125 16.04 -11.22 -10.42
CA ARG A 125 17.07 -12.00 -11.11
C ARG A 125 17.97 -12.75 -10.14
N HIS A 126 18.38 -12.11 -9.05
CA HIS A 126 19.24 -12.73 -8.06
C HIS A 126 18.53 -13.87 -7.30
N LYS A 127 17.27 -13.65 -6.88
CA LYS A 127 16.51 -14.62 -6.07
C LYS A 127 15.97 -15.79 -6.89
N PHE A 128 15.53 -15.55 -8.13
CA PHE A 128 14.79 -16.53 -8.94
C PHE A 128 15.52 -16.96 -10.22
N GLY A 129 16.67 -16.38 -10.54
CA GLY A 129 17.43 -16.70 -11.75
C GLY A 129 16.81 -16.20 -13.06
N ILE A 130 15.66 -15.53 -13.02
CA ILE A 130 14.97 -15.00 -14.20
C ILE A 130 15.31 -13.55 -14.45
N ALA A 131 15.81 -13.27 -15.66
CA ALA A 131 15.91 -11.91 -16.18
C ALA A 131 14.59 -11.48 -16.82
N LEU A 132 14.11 -10.31 -16.42
CA LEU A 132 13.02 -9.58 -17.08
C LEU A 132 13.67 -8.75 -18.19
N GLN A 133 13.78 -9.33 -19.39
CA GLN A 133 14.29 -8.61 -20.56
C GLN A 133 13.20 -7.66 -21.08
N ASN A 134 13.61 -6.44 -21.42
CA ASN A 134 12.79 -5.35 -21.98
C ASN A 134 11.49 -5.05 -21.19
N ILE A 135 11.55 -4.03 -20.36
CA ILE A 135 10.38 -3.27 -19.89
C ILE A 135 10.20 -2.08 -20.82
#